data_AF-A0A7S2YDD0-F1
#
_entry.id   AF-A0A7S2YDD0-F1
#
_cell.length_a   1.000
_cell.length_b   1.000
_cell.length_c   1.000
_cell.angle_alpha   90.00
_cell.angle_beta   90.00
_cell.angle_gamma   90.00
#
_symmetry.space_group_name_H-M   'P 1'
#
loop_
_entity.id
_entity.type
_entity.pdbx_description
1 polymer ?
#
loop_
_entity_poly.entity_id
_entity_poly.type
_entity_poly.pdbx_seq_one_letter_code
_entity_poly.pdbx_strand_id
1 'polypeptide(L)'
;CGIAGWDINPFIGPYPDAFSEWGGKNAYLMIQNDEWWRLVSPSLLHVGVLHLLANAFCQLEPIALFEREWGSFRWMILYLVCSVGSSSFSSLMDPDSIAVGSSGALMGLFSAKLAQVMSHTLFEVNKANQDDMTRLDQLCSVIFGLLLISILAIFTYIDWSGHMGGLVSGFFGGMLLFCNPIRSCCVKFFWALLGLCGLSAFFAYVFYSIMYLAEPADEELADACEYFRFLFPEDYECGCLW
;
A
#
# COMPACT_ATOMS: atom_id res chain seq x y z
N CYS A 1 8.11 -23.37 8.30
CA CYS A 1 8.87 -22.11 8.22
C CYS A 1 9.54 -21.86 9.57
N GLY A 2 10.88 -21.90 9.62
CA GLY A 2 11.68 -21.53 10.81
C GLY A 2 11.95 -20.03 10.91
N ILE A 3 12.52 -19.58 12.03
CA ILE A 3 13.03 -18.21 12.21
C ILE A 3 14.44 -18.13 11.63
N ALA A 4 14.68 -17.11 10.80
CA ALA A 4 15.97 -16.93 10.13
C ALA A 4 17.02 -16.27 11.05
N GLY A 5 18.29 -16.46 10.69
CA GLY A 5 19.42 -15.74 11.27
C GLY A 5 19.34 -14.23 11.00
N TRP A 6 20.05 -13.44 11.82
CA TRP A 6 20.06 -11.96 11.72
C TRP A 6 20.65 -11.43 10.41
N ASP A 7 21.55 -12.20 9.82
CA ASP A 7 22.19 -12.02 8.53
C ASP A 7 21.21 -12.15 7.35
N ILE A 8 20.19 -13.00 7.48
CA ILE A 8 19.16 -13.22 6.47
C ILE A 8 17.93 -12.32 6.69
N ASN A 9 17.45 -12.24 7.93
CA ASN A 9 16.30 -11.41 8.29
C ASN A 9 16.56 -10.61 9.57
N PRO A 10 16.99 -9.35 9.46
CA PRO A 10 17.31 -8.52 10.61
C PRO A 10 16.06 -8.05 11.39
N PHE A 11 14.84 -8.35 10.94
CA PHE A 11 13.59 -7.92 11.58
C PHE A 11 13.05 -8.90 12.64
N ILE A 12 13.81 -9.95 12.97
CA ILE A 12 13.38 -11.06 13.86
C ILE A 12 12.12 -11.71 13.29
N GLY A 13 12.30 -12.51 12.23
CA GLY A 13 11.21 -13.08 11.45
C GLY A 13 11.57 -14.41 10.78
N PRO A 14 10.65 -14.98 10.00
CA PRO A 14 10.89 -16.23 9.30
C PRO A 14 11.91 -16.07 8.17
N TYR A 15 12.33 -17.20 7.59
CA TYR A 15 13.02 -17.19 6.29
C TYR A 15 12.16 -16.50 5.22
N PRO A 16 12.78 -15.73 4.30
CA PRO A 16 12.06 -14.97 3.27
C PRO A 16 11.14 -15.78 2.33
N ASP A 17 11.43 -17.05 2.08
CA ASP A 17 10.60 -18.00 1.31
C ASP A 17 9.19 -18.12 1.91
N ALA A 18 9.07 -18.05 3.24
CA ALA A 18 7.81 -18.07 3.97
C ALA A 18 6.83 -16.98 3.52
N PHE A 19 7.34 -15.82 3.11
CA PHE A 19 6.48 -14.74 2.63
C PHE A 19 5.78 -15.12 1.33
N SER A 20 6.47 -15.78 0.40
CA SER A 20 5.82 -16.26 -0.83
C SER A 20 4.76 -17.31 -0.50
N GLU A 21 5.10 -18.28 0.34
CA GLU A 21 4.17 -19.36 0.74
C GLU A 21 2.89 -18.82 1.40
N TRP A 22 3.00 -17.76 2.20
CA TRP A 22 1.90 -17.26 3.02
C TRP A 22 1.08 -16.16 2.33
N GLY A 23 1.41 -15.81 1.09
CA GLY A 23 0.64 -14.83 0.32
C GLY A 23 1.24 -13.44 0.20
N GLY A 24 2.56 -13.32 0.34
CA GLY A 24 3.29 -12.12 -0.02
C GLY A 24 3.15 -11.81 -1.50
N LYS A 25 3.47 -10.57 -1.88
CA LYS A 25 3.47 -10.15 -3.28
C LYS A 25 4.50 -11.01 -3.98
N ASN A 26 4.09 -11.73 -5.01
CA ASN A 26 4.95 -12.49 -5.89
C ASN A 26 4.34 -12.32 -7.30
N ALA A 27 4.99 -11.50 -8.13
CA ALA A 27 4.45 -11.14 -9.44
C ALA A 27 4.38 -12.36 -10.37
N TYR A 28 5.35 -13.27 -10.28
CA TYR A 28 5.35 -14.52 -11.04
C TYR A 28 4.11 -15.36 -10.73
N LEU A 29 3.85 -15.68 -9.46
CA LEU A 29 2.69 -16.50 -9.06
C LEU A 29 1.35 -15.81 -9.34
N MET A 30 1.29 -14.48 -9.21
CA MET A 30 0.08 -13.72 -9.56
C MET A 30 -0.32 -13.89 -11.03
N ILE A 31 0.67 -13.91 -11.93
CA ILE A 31 0.43 -13.93 -13.38
C ILE A 31 0.38 -15.36 -13.92
N GLN A 32 1.29 -16.24 -13.52
CA GLN A 32 1.40 -17.59 -14.07
C GLN A 32 0.43 -18.58 -13.40
N ASN A 33 0.11 -18.36 -12.11
CA ASN A 33 -0.75 -19.26 -11.33
C ASN A 33 -2.12 -18.64 -10.98
N ASP A 34 -2.45 -17.48 -11.54
CA ASP A 34 -3.70 -16.75 -11.26
C ASP A 34 -3.92 -16.41 -9.77
N GLU A 35 -2.83 -16.22 -9.01
CA GLU A 35 -2.88 -15.96 -7.57
C GLU A 35 -3.16 -14.48 -7.24
N TRP A 36 -4.18 -13.89 -7.87
CA TRP A 36 -4.56 -12.47 -7.75
C TRP A 36 -4.95 -12.04 -6.34
N TRP A 37 -5.24 -12.98 -5.44
CA TRP A 37 -5.47 -12.72 -4.01
C TRP A 37 -4.22 -12.12 -3.32
N ARG A 38 -3.03 -12.32 -3.91
CA ARG A 38 -1.77 -11.66 -3.54
C ARG A 38 -1.74 -10.14 -3.80
N LEU A 39 -2.80 -9.57 -4.36
CA LEU A 39 -3.00 -8.11 -4.37
C LEU A 39 -3.45 -7.56 -3.01
N VAL A 40 -3.95 -8.41 -2.11
CA VAL A 40 -4.50 -7.99 -0.82
C VAL A 40 -3.75 -8.62 0.35
N SER A 41 -3.49 -9.93 0.29
CA SER A 41 -2.84 -10.67 1.39
C SER A 41 -1.50 -10.11 1.87
N PRO A 42 -0.62 -9.48 1.04
CA PRO A 42 0.65 -8.97 1.53
C PRO A 42 0.49 -7.91 2.63
N SER A 43 -0.63 -7.17 2.60
CA SER A 43 -0.95 -6.18 3.62
C SER A 43 -1.23 -6.75 5.01
N LEU A 44 -1.42 -8.06 5.11
CA LEU A 44 -1.64 -8.78 6.38
C LEU A 44 -0.34 -9.39 6.93
N LEU A 45 0.69 -9.49 6.10
CA LEU A 45 1.97 -10.09 6.43
C LEU A 45 3.00 -9.00 6.77
N HIS A 46 3.98 -9.36 7.58
CA HIS A 46 5.08 -8.48 7.95
C HIS A 46 6.38 -9.28 7.99
N VAL A 47 7.48 -8.63 7.64
CA VAL A 47 8.83 -9.24 7.54
C VAL A 47 9.29 -9.86 8.86
N GLY A 48 8.87 -9.30 9.99
CA GLY A 48 9.22 -9.79 11.32
C GLY A 48 8.60 -8.94 12.42
N VAL A 49 8.95 -9.24 13.67
CA VAL A 49 8.37 -8.57 14.85
C VAL A 49 8.69 -7.07 14.84
N LEU A 50 9.92 -6.67 14.49
CA LEU A 50 10.30 -5.26 14.47
C LEU A 50 9.50 -4.47 13.43
N HIS A 51 9.30 -5.05 12.24
CA HIS A 51 8.52 -4.40 11.17
C HIS A 51 7.03 -4.28 11.53
N LEU A 52 6.47 -5.31 12.17
CA LEU A 52 5.09 -5.28 12.67
C LEU A 52 4.91 -4.20 13.75
N LEU A 53 5.82 -4.11 14.71
CA LEU A 53 5.74 -3.11 15.78
C LEU A 53 5.87 -1.68 15.24
N ALA A 54 6.78 -1.46 14.29
CA ALA A 54 6.92 -0.16 13.64
C ALA A 54 5.64 0.24 12.89
N ASN A 55 5.05 -0.69 12.12
CA ASN A 55 3.78 -0.45 11.44
C ASN A 55 2.67 -0.14 12.45
N ALA A 56 2.50 -0.97 13.48
CA ALA A 56 1.48 -0.76 14.50
C ALA A 56 1.64 0.61 15.17
N PHE A 57 2.87 1.00 15.54
CA PHE A 57 3.15 2.31 16.13
C PHE A 57 2.76 3.46 15.20
N CYS A 58 3.11 3.39 13.91
CA CYS A 58 2.74 4.42 12.94
C CYS A 58 1.25 4.42 12.56
N GLN A 59 0.55 3.30 12.72
CA GLN A 59 -0.81 3.10 12.21
C GLN A 59 -1.90 3.32 13.26
N LEU A 60 -1.66 2.95 14.52
CA LEU A 60 -2.72 2.85 15.54
C LEU A 60 -3.53 4.14 15.69
N GLU A 61 -2.85 5.28 15.87
CA GLU A 61 -3.53 6.56 16.04
C GLU A 61 -4.17 7.07 14.73
N PRO A 62 -3.44 7.17 13.60
CA PRO A 62 -4.03 7.64 12.35
C PRO A 62 -5.22 6.81 11.89
N ILE A 63 -5.13 5.47 11.96
CA ILE A 63 -6.23 4.58 11.56
C ILE A 63 -7.44 4.78 12.45
N ALA A 64 -7.27 4.85 13.78
CA ALA A 64 -8.38 5.09 14.70
C ALA A 64 -9.07 6.44 14.44
N LEU A 65 -8.29 7.49 14.12
CA LEU A 65 -8.81 8.80 13.76
C LEU A 65 -9.58 8.75 12.43
N PHE A 66 -9.00 8.16 11.40
CA PHE A 66 -9.62 8.05 10.08
C PHE A 66 -10.88 7.18 10.11
N GLU A 67 -10.86 6.06 10.82
CA GLU A 67 -12.03 5.20 11.00
C GLU A 67 -13.16 5.93 11.73
N ARG A 68 -12.84 6.65 12.81
CA ARG A 68 -13.84 7.44 13.56
C ARG A 68 -14.45 8.56 12.69
N GLU A 69 -13.67 9.16 11.82
CA GLU A 69 -14.12 10.26 10.95
C GLU A 69 -14.92 9.74 9.73
N TRP A 70 -14.44 8.68 9.09
CA TRP A 70 -14.98 8.19 7.81
C TRP A 70 -16.04 7.10 8.00
N GLY A 71 -16.03 6.43 9.14
CA GLY A 71 -16.76 5.20 9.42
C GLY A 71 -16.03 3.96 8.88
N SER A 72 -16.17 2.84 9.60
CA SER A 72 -15.46 1.57 9.34
C SER A 72 -15.60 1.07 7.90
N PHE A 73 -16.78 1.20 7.30
CA PHE A 73 -17.01 0.72 5.93
C PHE A 73 -16.19 1.48 4.88
N ARG A 74 -16.16 2.81 4.96
CA ARG A 74 -15.39 3.66 4.02
C ARG A 74 -13.90 3.48 4.22
N TRP A 75 -13.48 3.42 5.48
CA TRP A 75 -12.10 3.15 5.85
C TRP A 75 -11.63 1.80 5.27
N MET A 76 -12.41 0.73 5.47
CA MET A 76 -12.08 -0.61 4.96
C MET A 76 -11.98 -0.65 3.43
N ILE A 77 -12.93 -0.03 2.72
CA ILE A 77 -12.86 0.05 1.24
C ILE A 77 -11.59 0.76 0.79
N LEU A 78 -11.26 1.91 1.39
CA LEU A 78 -10.04 2.62 1.03
C LEU A 78 -8.79 1.81 1.36
N TYR A 79 -8.75 1.16 2.53
CA TYR A 79 -7.64 0.30 2.89
C TYR A 79 -7.41 -0.78 1.83
N LEU A 80 -8.46 -1.50 1.43
CA LEU A 80 -8.38 -2.53 0.39
C LEU A 80 -7.97 -1.97 -0.98
N VAL A 81 -8.53 -0.83 -1.42
CA VAL A 81 -8.13 -0.18 -2.68
C VAL A 81 -6.66 0.22 -2.66
N CYS A 82 -6.17 0.74 -1.52
CA CYS A 82 -4.78 1.13 -1.36
C CYS A 82 -3.86 -0.09 -1.29
N SER A 83 -4.28 -1.19 -0.65
CA SER A 83 -3.55 -2.46 -0.66
C SER A 83 -3.39 -3.00 -2.08
N VAL A 84 -4.48 -3.04 -2.85
CA VAL A 84 -4.45 -3.49 -4.25
C VAL A 84 -3.55 -2.58 -5.09
N GLY A 85 -3.70 -1.26 -4.97
CA GLY A 85 -2.85 -0.30 -5.68
C GLY A 85 -1.38 -0.42 -5.32
N SER A 86 -1.08 -0.68 -4.04
CA SER A 86 0.26 -0.91 -3.53
C SER A 86 0.89 -2.16 -4.15
N SER A 87 0.25 -3.33 -3.98
CA SER A 87 0.76 -4.58 -4.51
C SER A 87 0.83 -4.58 -6.04
N SER A 88 -0.16 -4.02 -6.75
CA SER A 88 -0.15 -4.00 -8.21
C SER A 88 0.98 -3.13 -8.77
N PHE A 89 1.20 -1.94 -8.19
CA PHE A 89 2.27 -1.06 -8.69
C PHE A 89 3.65 -1.59 -8.32
N SER A 90 3.75 -2.27 -7.17
CA SER A 90 4.96 -2.99 -6.79
C SER A 90 5.29 -4.14 -7.73
N SER A 91 4.31 -4.95 -8.11
CA SER A 91 4.48 -5.99 -9.14
C SER A 91 4.90 -5.46 -10.50
N LEU A 92 4.62 -4.19 -10.81
CA LEU A 92 5.06 -3.55 -12.06
C LEU A 92 6.49 -3.02 -11.96
N MET A 93 6.83 -2.34 -10.88
CA MET A 93 8.12 -1.64 -10.74
C MET A 93 9.25 -2.52 -10.20
N ASP A 94 8.90 -3.55 -9.44
CA ASP A 94 9.81 -4.48 -8.81
C ASP A 94 9.21 -5.91 -8.88
N PRO A 95 9.08 -6.47 -10.11
CA PRO A 95 8.45 -7.77 -10.33
C PRO A 95 9.23 -8.91 -9.68
N ASP A 96 10.55 -8.77 -9.59
CA ASP A 96 11.46 -9.83 -9.15
C ASP A 96 11.68 -9.86 -7.62
N SER A 97 10.79 -9.23 -6.85
CA SER A 97 10.90 -9.18 -5.40
C SER A 97 9.64 -9.69 -4.70
N ILE A 98 9.84 -10.29 -3.52
CA ILE A 98 8.75 -10.65 -2.62
C ILE A 98 8.54 -9.53 -1.60
N ALA A 99 7.33 -8.96 -1.55
CA ALA A 99 7.01 -7.87 -0.64
C ALA A 99 5.86 -8.21 0.30
N VAL A 100 5.93 -7.71 1.54
CA VAL A 100 4.90 -7.80 2.57
C VAL A 100 4.85 -6.50 3.37
N GLY A 101 3.69 -6.17 3.93
CA GLY A 101 3.52 -5.02 4.81
C GLY A 101 2.27 -4.20 4.50
N SER A 102 1.74 -3.58 5.55
CA SER A 102 0.55 -2.73 5.50
C SER A 102 0.87 -1.24 5.22
N SER A 103 2.13 -0.84 5.25
CA SER A 103 2.56 0.56 5.15
C SER A 103 2.22 1.23 3.81
N GLY A 104 2.17 0.47 2.71
CA GLY A 104 1.69 0.98 1.42
C GLY A 104 0.21 1.35 1.46
N ALA A 105 -0.62 0.55 2.13
CA ALA A 105 -2.03 0.88 2.36
C ALA A 105 -2.17 2.09 3.30
N LEU A 106 -1.35 2.19 4.35
CA LEU A 106 -1.30 3.36 5.24
C LEU A 106 -0.96 4.65 4.47
N MET A 107 0.05 4.61 3.59
CA MET A 107 0.39 5.74 2.72
C MET A 107 -0.82 6.19 1.90
N GLY A 108 -1.57 5.23 1.34
CA GLY A 108 -2.80 5.51 0.62
C GLY A 108 -3.89 6.13 1.48
N LEU A 109 -4.07 5.70 2.73
CA LEU A 109 -5.02 6.33 3.65
C LEU A 109 -4.64 7.78 3.95
N PHE A 110 -3.37 8.08 4.20
CA PHE A 110 -2.92 9.47 4.37
C PHE A 110 -3.15 10.30 3.10
N SER A 111 -2.93 9.73 1.92
CA SER A 111 -3.21 10.38 0.64
C SER A 111 -4.70 10.62 0.39
N ALA A 112 -5.56 9.67 0.80
CA ALA A 112 -7.01 9.85 0.78
C ALA A 112 -7.46 10.96 1.74
N LYS A 113 -6.83 11.04 2.92
CA LYS A 113 -7.04 12.14 3.87
C LYS A 113 -6.59 13.47 3.28
N LEU A 114 -5.48 13.51 2.53
CA LEU A 114 -5.05 14.71 1.80
C LEU A 114 -6.11 15.16 0.80
N ALA A 115 -6.66 14.26 -0.02
CA ALA A 115 -7.74 14.57 -0.95
C ALA A 115 -8.99 15.12 -0.24
N GLN A 116 -9.34 14.57 0.93
CA GLN A 116 -10.42 15.08 1.77
C GLN A 116 -10.15 16.52 2.24
N VAL A 117 -8.97 16.77 2.83
CA VAL A 117 -8.57 18.10 3.32
C VAL A 117 -8.53 19.11 2.17
N MET A 118 -7.98 18.73 1.01
CA MET A 118 -7.98 19.56 -0.19
C MET A 118 -9.40 19.95 -0.61
N SER A 119 -10.35 19.00 -0.63
CA SER A 119 -11.73 19.31 -1.02
C SER A 119 -12.39 20.32 -0.07
N HIS A 120 -12.07 20.28 1.22
CA HIS A 120 -12.60 21.20 2.23
C HIS A 120 -11.93 22.58 2.18
N THR A 121 -10.67 22.65 1.77
CA THR A 121 -9.91 23.90 1.64
C THR A 121 -10.19 24.61 0.31
N LEU A 122 -10.35 23.87 -0.77
CA LEU A 122 -10.51 24.42 -2.12
C LEU A 122 -11.95 24.82 -2.44
N PHE A 123 -12.95 24.24 -1.77
CA PHE A 123 -14.36 24.41 -2.12
C PHE A 123 -15.26 24.70 -0.92
N GLU A 124 -16.39 25.35 -1.18
CA GLU A 124 -17.45 25.48 -0.18
C GLU A 124 -18.05 24.11 0.15
N VAL A 125 -18.14 23.80 1.44
CA VAL A 125 -18.70 22.55 1.96
C VAL A 125 -19.88 22.80 2.89
N ASN A 126 -20.87 21.91 2.89
CA ASN A 126 -22.14 22.04 3.64
C ASN A 126 -22.00 21.97 5.17
N LYS A 127 -20.79 21.87 5.72
CA LYS A 127 -20.52 21.68 7.16
C LYS A 127 -19.22 22.40 7.56
N ALA A 128 -19.25 23.73 7.67
CA ALA A 128 -18.10 24.51 8.14
C ALA A 128 -18.37 25.11 9.51
N ASN A 129 -18.25 24.27 10.55
CA ASN A 129 -17.93 24.71 11.92
C ASN A 129 -16.53 24.20 12.33
N GLN A 130 -15.66 23.92 11.35
CA GLN A 130 -14.24 23.75 11.62
C GLN A 130 -13.58 25.10 11.35
N ASP A 131 -12.95 25.65 12.38
CA ASP A 131 -12.13 26.84 12.22
C ASP A 131 -10.91 26.56 11.33
N ASP A 132 -10.30 27.63 10.82
CA ASP A 132 -9.15 27.52 9.93
C ASP A 132 -7.94 26.85 10.60
N MET A 133 -7.86 26.90 11.93
CA MET A 133 -6.80 26.24 12.71
C MET A 133 -6.92 24.72 12.67
N THR A 134 -8.13 24.19 12.85
CA THR A 134 -8.39 22.75 12.73
C THR A 134 -8.02 22.22 11.34
N ARG A 135 -8.25 23.01 10.29
CA ARG A 135 -7.90 22.62 8.91
C ARG A 135 -6.39 22.62 8.69
N LEU A 136 -5.69 23.63 9.21
CA LEU A 136 -4.25 23.72 9.13
C LEU A 136 -3.57 22.58 9.91
N ASP A 137 -4.07 22.25 11.10
CA ASP A 137 -3.57 21.14 11.91
C ASP A 137 -3.75 19.79 11.19
N GLN A 138 -4.92 19.57 10.57
CA GLN A 138 -5.14 18.37 9.75
C GLN A 138 -4.19 18.30 8.56
N LEU A 139 -3.98 19.41 7.84
CA LEU A 139 -3.05 19.45 6.72
C LEU A 139 -1.61 19.17 7.18
N CYS A 140 -1.16 19.79 8.26
CA CYS A 140 0.15 19.57 8.86
C CYS A 140 0.34 18.11 9.28
N SER A 141 -0.65 17.51 9.95
CA SER A 141 -0.62 16.11 10.38
C SER A 141 -0.54 15.15 9.18
N VAL A 142 -1.30 15.42 8.12
CA VAL A 142 -1.28 14.60 6.89
C VAL A 142 0.05 14.73 6.16
N ILE A 143 0.56 15.94 5.98
CA ILE A 143 1.86 16.16 5.34
C ILE A 143 2.96 15.49 6.16
N PHE A 144 2.94 15.63 7.48
CA PHE A 144 3.88 14.96 8.36
C PHE A 144 3.82 13.44 8.21
N GLY A 145 2.62 12.85 8.20
CA GLY A 145 2.44 11.41 8.00
C GLY A 145 2.97 10.93 6.64
N LEU A 146 2.64 11.63 5.56
CA LEU A 146 3.14 11.33 4.21
C LEU A 146 4.67 11.41 4.15
N LEU A 147 5.27 12.45 4.72
CA LEU A 147 6.74 12.61 4.77
C LEU A 147 7.39 11.52 5.61
N LEU A 148 6.85 11.23 6.80
CA LEU A 148 7.38 10.20 7.68
C LEU A 148 7.39 8.83 6.98
N ILE A 149 6.26 8.41 6.42
CA ILE A 149 6.17 7.13 5.70
C ILE A 149 7.10 7.13 4.48
N SER A 150 7.19 8.25 3.75
CA SER A 150 8.10 8.35 2.59
C SER A 150 9.56 8.18 2.99
N ILE A 151 9.98 8.77 4.11
CA ILE A 151 11.35 8.63 4.62
C ILE A 151 11.61 7.18 5.04
N LEU A 152 10.66 6.56 5.76
CA LEU A 152 10.77 5.16 6.16
C LEU A 152 10.82 4.22 4.95
N ALA A 153 10.14 4.56 3.85
CA ALA A 153 10.11 3.78 2.62
C ALA A 153 11.43 3.79 1.83
N ILE A 154 12.41 4.64 2.20
CA ILE A 154 13.74 4.67 1.57
C ILE A 154 14.67 3.60 2.18
N PHE A 155 14.36 3.09 3.37
CA PHE A 155 15.20 2.07 3.99
C PHE A 155 15.21 0.78 3.18
N THR A 156 16.39 0.13 3.16
CA THR A 156 16.56 -1.20 2.57
C THR A 156 15.53 -2.18 3.15
N TYR A 157 15.03 -3.09 2.31
CA TYR A 157 13.97 -4.06 2.63
C TYR A 157 12.54 -3.49 2.70
N ILE A 158 12.35 -2.19 2.45
CA ILE A 158 11.02 -1.58 2.37
C ILE A 158 10.67 -1.27 0.91
N ASP A 159 9.46 -1.67 0.51
CA ASP A 159 8.99 -1.55 -0.87
C ASP A 159 8.53 -0.12 -1.20
N TRP A 160 9.44 0.72 -1.66
CA TRP A 160 9.14 2.11 -2.05
C TRP A 160 8.04 2.20 -3.13
N SER A 161 8.02 1.25 -4.07
CA SER A 161 7.09 1.25 -5.19
C SER A 161 5.66 0.95 -4.72
N GLY A 162 5.51 0.00 -3.80
CA GLY A 162 4.25 -0.25 -3.12
C GLY A 162 3.70 0.98 -2.39
N HIS A 163 4.56 1.81 -1.79
CA HIS A 163 4.11 3.06 -1.17
C HIS A 163 3.59 4.07 -2.21
N MET A 164 4.25 4.18 -3.36
CA MET A 164 3.79 5.04 -4.45
C MET A 164 2.43 4.58 -5.01
N GLY A 165 2.25 3.27 -5.22
CA GLY A 165 0.98 2.70 -5.68
C GLY A 165 -0.17 2.96 -4.69
N GLY A 166 0.11 2.80 -3.40
CA GLY A 166 -0.82 3.17 -2.33
C GLY A 166 -1.17 4.66 -2.33
N LEU A 167 -0.17 5.54 -2.44
CA LEU A 167 -0.34 7.00 -2.48
C LEU A 167 -1.28 7.42 -3.61
N VAL A 168 -1.04 6.94 -4.83
CA VAL A 168 -1.82 7.32 -6.03
C VAL A 168 -3.25 6.79 -5.95
N SER A 169 -3.42 5.50 -5.64
CA SER A 169 -4.74 4.87 -5.52
C SER A 169 -5.56 5.49 -4.38
N GLY A 170 -4.92 5.78 -3.25
CA GLY A 170 -5.52 6.45 -2.11
C GLY A 170 -5.96 7.88 -2.41
N PHE A 171 -5.15 8.67 -3.12
CA PHE A 171 -5.50 10.04 -3.49
C PHE A 171 -6.79 10.08 -4.33
N PHE A 172 -6.81 9.34 -5.44
CA PHE A 172 -7.96 9.31 -6.35
C PHE A 172 -9.18 8.62 -5.73
N GLY A 173 -8.97 7.57 -4.93
CA GLY A 173 -10.02 6.94 -4.13
C GLY A 173 -10.64 7.89 -3.11
N GLY A 174 -9.82 8.70 -2.44
CA GLY A 174 -10.27 9.72 -1.49
C GLY A 174 -11.07 10.83 -2.16
N MET A 175 -10.65 11.28 -3.36
CA MET A 175 -11.41 12.25 -4.16
C MET A 175 -12.84 11.78 -4.44
N LEU A 176 -13.01 10.50 -4.79
CA LEU A 176 -14.31 9.88 -5.02
C LEU A 176 -15.13 9.80 -3.74
N LEU A 177 -14.55 9.24 -2.69
CA LEU A 177 -15.31 8.86 -1.50
C LEU A 177 -15.73 10.06 -0.66
N PHE A 178 -14.97 11.15 -0.73
CA PHE A 178 -15.17 12.34 0.10
C PHE A 178 -15.64 13.57 -0.68
N CYS A 179 -16.22 13.40 -1.89
CA CYS A 179 -16.77 14.52 -2.66
C CYS A 179 -18.11 15.06 -2.12
N ASN A 180 -18.83 14.27 -1.32
CA ASN A 180 -20.21 14.57 -0.90
C ASN A 180 -20.39 15.88 -0.11
N PRO A 181 -19.47 16.30 0.76
CA PRO A 181 -19.58 17.57 1.48
C PRO A 181 -19.56 18.81 0.57
N ILE A 182 -19.00 18.74 -0.64
CA ILE A 182 -18.90 19.86 -1.59
C ILE A 182 -20.30 20.38 -1.95
N ARG A 183 -20.52 21.69 -1.79
CA ARG A 183 -21.83 22.34 -1.95
C ARG A 183 -22.24 22.48 -3.41
N SER A 184 -21.32 22.90 -4.28
CA SER A 184 -21.57 23.05 -5.71
C SER A 184 -21.68 21.69 -6.39
N CYS A 185 -22.84 21.39 -6.99
CA CYS A 185 -23.06 20.14 -7.72
C CYS A 185 -22.08 19.97 -8.89
N CYS A 186 -21.78 21.06 -9.61
CA CYS A 186 -20.83 21.02 -10.72
C CYS A 186 -19.41 20.66 -10.23
N VAL A 187 -18.93 21.33 -9.18
CA VAL A 187 -17.60 21.06 -8.61
C VAL A 187 -17.53 19.65 -8.05
N LYS A 188 -18.57 19.21 -7.31
CA LYS A 188 -18.68 17.84 -6.82
C LYS A 188 -18.56 16.82 -7.95
N PHE A 189 -19.30 17.03 -9.05
CA PHE A 189 -19.28 16.14 -10.20
C PHE A 189 -17.89 16.07 -10.83
N PHE A 190 -17.25 17.21 -11.09
CA PHE A 190 -15.91 17.23 -11.69
C PHE A 190 -14.84 16.65 -10.75
N TRP A 191 -14.93 16.91 -9.45
CA TRP A 191 -14.02 16.33 -8.46
C TRP A 191 -14.13 14.81 -8.39
N ALA A 192 -15.36 14.30 -8.35
CA ALA A 192 -15.62 12.86 -8.40
C ALA A 192 -15.18 12.26 -9.74
N LEU A 193 -15.45 12.93 -10.87
CA LEU A 193 -15.04 12.47 -12.19
C LEU A 193 -13.51 12.38 -12.30
N LEU A 194 -12.79 13.38 -11.80
CA LEU A 194 -11.33 13.36 -11.77
C LEU A 194 -10.80 12.21 -10.92
N GLY A 195 -11.40 11.96 -9.75
CA GLY A 195 -11.12 10.77 -8.94
C GLY A 195 -11.37 9.46 -9.69
N LEU A 196 -12.51 9.33 -10.38
CA LEU A 196 -12.88 8.13 -11.12
C LEU A 196 -11.92 7.86 -12.27
N CYS A 197 -11.69 8.87 -13.10
CA CYS A 197 -10.80 8.80 -14.25
C CYS A 197 -9.37 8.51 -13.80
N GLY A 198 -8.87 9.19 -12.75
CA GLY A 198 -7.53 8.97 -12.23
C GLY A 198 -7.33 7.56 -11.68
N LEU A 199 -8.27 7.07 -10.86
CA LEU A 199 -8.19 5.72 -10.30
C LEU A 199 -8.28 4.65 -11.38
N SER A 200 -9.20 4.82 -12.33
CA SER A 200 -9.38 3.88 -13.45
C SER A 200 -8.17 3.88 -14.38
N ALA A 201 -7.63 5.06 -14.71
CA ALA A 201 -6.44 5.18 -15.54
C ALA A 201 -5.22 4.55 -14.86
N PHE A 202 -5.05 4.75 -13.55
CA PHE A 202 -3.98 4.13 -12.79
C PHE A 202 -4.05 2.60 -12.84
N PHE A 203 -5.18 1.98 -12.47
CA PHE A 203 -5.31 0.53 -12.50
C PHE A 203 -5.26 -0.05 -13.90
N ALA A 204 -5.86 0.61 -14.89
CA ALA A 204 -5.80 0.17 -16.29
C ALA A 204 -4.36 0.22 -16.82
N TYR A 205 -3.61 1.29 -16.50
CA TYR A 205 -2.20 1.41 -16.87
C TYR A 205 -1.34 0.32 -16.22
N VAL A 206 -1.50 0.09 -14.91
CA VAL A 206 -0.74 -0.95 -14.20
C VAL A 206 -1.06 -2.32 -14.77
N PHE A 207 -2.34 -2.65 -14.92
CA PHE A 207 -2.77 -3.93 -15.47
C PHE A 207 -2.25 -4.13 -16.89
N TYR A 208 -2.42 -3.14 -17.77
CA TYR A 208 -1.91 -3.21 -19.15
C TYR A 208 -0.39 -3.37 -19.17
N SER A 209 0.33 -2.63 -18.32
CA SER A 209 1.80 -2.68 -18.31
C SER A 209 2.28 -4.04 -17.86
N ILE A 210 1.71 -4.61 -16.79
CA ILE A 210 2.07 -5.96 -16.32
C ILE A 210 1.78 -7.02 -17.39
N MET A 211 0.64 -6.94 -18.08
CA MET A 211 0.22 -7.97 -19.03
C MET A 211 0.94 -7.90 -20.39
N TYR A 212 1.41 -6.73 -20.80
CA TYR A 212 1.84 -6.51 -22.20
C TYR A 212 3.17 -5.79 -22.37
N LEU A 213 3.64 -5.03 -21.37
CA LEU A 213 4.84 -4.19 -21.50
C LEU A 213 5.99 -4.63 -20.62
N ALA A 214 5.69 -5.14 -19.42
CA ALA A 214 6.68 -5.55 -18.45
C ALA A 214 7.37 -6.83 -18.93
N GLU A 215 8.67 -6.92 -18.63
CA GLU A 215 9.34 -8.21 -18.71
C GLU A 215 8.68 -9.15 -17.70
N PRO A 216 8.48 -10.44 -18.06
CA PRO A 216 7.94 -11.40 -17.13
C PRO A 216 8.85 -11.50 -15.91
N ALA A 217 8.25 -11.61 -14.73
CA ALA A 217 8.98 -11.86 -13.50
C ALA A 217 9.82 -13.14 -13.63
N ASP A 218 10.95 -13.18 -12.93
CA ASP A 218 11.88 -14.30 -12.94
C ASP A 218 11.15 -15.62 -12.64
N GLU A 219 11.40 -16.65 -13.46
CA GLU A 219 10.81 -17.98 -13.29
C GLU A 219 11.30 -18.63 -11.98
N GLU A 220 12.46 -18.21 -11.46
CA GLU A 220 12.96 -18.64 -10.15
C GLU A 220 12.02 -18.25 -9.01
N LEU A 221 11.19 -17.20 -9.16
CA LEU A 221 10.17 -16.86 -8.16
C LEU A 221 9.02 -17.87 -8.06
N ALA A 222 8.94 -18.84 -8.97
CA ALA A 222 8.08 -20.01 -8.82
C ALA A 222 8.47 -20.83 -7.58
N ASP A 223 9.78 -20.94 -7.31
CA ASP A 223 10.35 -21.58 -6.13
C ASP A 223 11.13 -20.53 -5.33
N ALA A 224 10.40 -19.84 -4.45
CA ALA A 224 10.97 -18.78 -3.62
C ALA A 224 12.17 -19.27 -2.80
N CYS A 225 12.25 -20.55 -2.43
CA CYS A 225 13.41 -21.02 -1.70
C CYS A 225 14.66 -21.06 -2.60
N GLU A 226 14.56 -21.66 -3.79
CA GLU A 226 15.69 -21.70 -4.72
C GLU A 226 16.14 -20.29 -5.14
N TYR A 227 15.19 -19.38 -5.36
CA TYR A 227 15.47 -17.96 -5.59
C TYR A 227 16.33 -17.35 -4.46
N PHE A 228 15.96 -17.58 -3.19
CA PHE A 228 16.75 -17.05 -2.08
C PHE A 228 18.04 -17.83 -1.80
N ARG A 229 18.13 -19.12 -2.14
CA ARG A 229 19.40 -19.87 -2.14
C ARG A 229 20.38 -19.28 -3.14
N PHE A 230 19.92 -18.85 -4.30
CA PHE A 230 20.78 -18.17 -5.28
C PHE A 230 21.34 -16.85 -4.71
N LEU A 231 20.51 -16.08 -3.98
CA LEU A 231 20.93 -14.81 -3.37
C LEU A 231 21.80 -14.99 -2.11
N PHE A 232 21.60 -16.06 -1.33
CA PHE A 232 22.26 -16.33 -0.05
C PHE A 232 22.85 -17.77 -0.01
N PRO A 233 23.81 -18.11 -0.89
CA PRO A 233 24.18 -19.51 -1.16
C PRO A 233 24.86 -20.27 -0.02
N GLU A 234 25.50 -19.58 0.94
CA GLU A 234 26.21 -20.25 2.04
C GLU A 234 25.35 -20.45 3.31
N ASP A 235 24.26 -19.68 3.47
CA ASP A 235 23.53 -19.59 4.75
C ASP A 235 22.01 -19.84 4.63
N TYR A 236 21.47 -20.00 3.41
CA TYR A 236 20.02 -20.12 3.21
C TYR A 236 19.51 -21.56 3.22
N GLU A 237 18.70 -21.88 4.22
CA GLU A 237 17.96 -23.14 4.32
C GLU A 237 16.49 -22.91 3.97
N CYS A 238 15.91 -23.78 3.11
CA CYS A 238 14.45 -23.78 2.88
C CYS A 238 13.75 -24.13 4.19
N GLY A 239 13.22 -23.12 4.87
CA GLY A 239 12.60 -23.28 6.18
C GLY A 239 11.15 -23.75 6.10
N CYS A 240 10.53 -23.66 4.92
CA CYS A 240 9.13 -23.96 4.67
C CYS A 240 8.96 -25.27 3.89
N LEU A 241 9.37 -26.39 4.49
CA LEU A 241 9.10 -27.73 3.93
C LEU A 241 7.60 -28.05 4.08
N TRP A 242 6.88 -28.17 2.96
CA TRP A 242 5.62 -28.91 2.87
C TRP A 242 5.72 -29.91 1.72
#